data_AF-A0A2S1XJZ5-F1
#
_entry.id   AF-A0A2S1XJZ5-F1
#
_cell.length_a   1.000
_cell.length_b   1.000
_cell.length_c   1.000
_cell.angle_alpha   90.00
_cell.angle_beta   90.00
_cell.angle_gamma   90.00
#
_symmetry.space_group_name_H-M   'P 1'
#
loop_
_entity.id
_entity.type
_entity.pdbx_description
1 polymer ?
#
loop_
_entity_poly.entity_id
_entity_poly.type
_entity_poly.pdbx_seq_one_letter_code
_entity_poly.pdbx_strand_id
1 'polypeptide(L)'
;MSTDAAHSHSPARAAAGLPWAGYLLGFGLGGFFDGILLHQVLQWHHLLSAVESSAVQDIRVQILADGLFHAAMYVVAAGGLWLLWRSRRRFAEPGADRLLFANALIGFGVWHILDGVLSHWILGIHRIRMDSATPLLWDLLWFVVFGVAVVAAGWRLRRGGGGGGGRAAPVALALAVLIAGPVAALPPPGVTTVMVLFKPGTTAPDVFAAVAAVDGRTVWQDPSGQLWAIDLGEQGNPTALYRHGALLVSNTLLPTGCLDWFRT
;
A
#
# COMPACT_ATOMS: atom_id res chain seq x y z
N MET A 1 -4.14 -21.28 56.27
CA MET A 1 -3.73 -22.35 55.34
C MET A 1 -4.32 -21.99 53.97
N SER A 2 -3.62 -21.13 53.22
CA SER A 2 -4.01 -20.74 51.86
C SER A 2 -2.94 -21.28 50.92
N THR A 3 -3.33 -22.16 50.02
CA THR A 3 -2.48 -22.62 48.92
C THR A 3 -3.07 -22.16 47.61
N ASP A 4 -2.23 -21.41 46.88
CA ASP A 4 -2.41 -20.82 45.57
C ASP A 4 -3.11 -21.74 44.56
N ALA A 5 -4.17 -21.21 43.95
CA ALA A 5 -4.71 -21.73 42.71
C ALA A 5 -3.81 -21.29 41.54
N ALA A 6 -2.84 -22.14 41.20
CA ALA A 6 -2.04 -21.97 39.99
C ALA A 6 -2.96 -22.05 38.75
N HIS A 7 -3.15 -20.91 38.08
CA HIS A 7 -3.80 -20.84 36.77
C HIS A 7 -2.99 -21.63 35.73
N SER A 8 -3.43 -22.86 35.44
CA SER A 8 -2.93 -23.67 34.35
C SER A 8 -3.34 -23.06 33.01
N HIS A 9 -2.48 -22.24 32.42
CA HIS A 9 -2.62 -21.87 31.02
C HIS A 9 -2.45 -23.13 30.15
N SER A 10 -3.54 -23.67 29.60
CA SER A 10 -3.54 -24.90 28.81
C SER A 10 -2.51 -24.82 27.66
N PRO A 11 -1.55 -25.76 27.56
CA PRO A 11 -0.49 -25.75 26.53
C PRO A 11 -1.03 -25.79 25.09
N ALA A 12 -2.24 -26.30 24.88
CA ALA A 12 -2.94 -26.29 23.58
C ALA A 12 -3.21 -24.89 23.02
N ARG A 13 -3.51 -23.89 23.88
CA ARG A 13 -3.72 -22.49 23.45
C ARG A 13 -2.42 -21.82 23.00
N ALA A 14 -1.29 -22.19 23.60
CA ALA A 14 0.03 -21.73 23.17
C ALA A 14 0.47 -22.40 21.85
N ALA A 15 0.09 -23.66 21.64
CA ALA A 15 0.41 -24.42 20.43
C ALA A 15 -0.34 -23.96 19.17
N ALA A 16 -1.51 -23.32 19.30
CA ALA A 16 -2.29 -22.81 18.15
C ALA A 16 -1.89 -21.39 17.70
N GLY A 17 -1.05 -20.67 18.45
CA GLY A 17 -0.83 -19.23 18.25
C GLY A 17 -0.16 -18.86 16.93
N LEU A 18 0.90 -19.57 16.53
CA LEU A 18 1.66 -19.22 15.33
C LEU A 18 0.88 -19.42 14.01
N PRO A 19 0.13 -20.53 13.81
CA PRO A 19 -0.72 -20.66 12.64
C PRO A 19 -1.78 -19.56 12.53
N TRP A 20 -2.48 -19.25 13.62
CA TRP A 20 -3.49 -18.19 13.65
C TRP A 20 -2.90 -16.81 13.45
N ALA A 21 -1.69 -16.55 13.94
CA ALA A 21 -0.96 -15.33 13.60
C ALA A 21 -0.83 -15.16 12.08
N GLY A 22 -0.42 -16.22 11.37
CA GLY A 22 -0.35 -16.22 9.92
C GLY A 22 -1.70 -15.94 9.27
N TYR A 23 -2.74 -16.71 9.62
CA TYR A 23 -4.07 -16.52 9.02
C TYR A 23 -4.61 -15.10 9.21
N LEU A 24 -4.55 -14.53 10.42
CA LEU A 24 -5.07 -13.19 10.68
C LEU A 24 -4.27 -12.11 9.96
N LEU A 25 -2.93 -12.20 9.96
CA LEU A 25 -2.09 -11.27 9.21
C LEU A 25 -2.39 -11.33 7.71
N GLY A 26 -2.49 -12.53 7.16
CA GLY A 26 -2.86 -12.76 5.77
C GLY A 26 -4.23 -12.18 5.42
N PHE A 27 -5.24 -12.46 6.25
CA PHE A 27 -6.61 -11.99 6.06
C PHE A 27 -6.69 -10.46 6.06
N GLY A 28 -6.05 -9.81 7.05
CA GLY A 28 -5.98 -8.35 7.11
C GLY A 28 -5.25 -7.77 5.90
N LEU A 29 -4.12 -8.36 5.49
CA LEU A 29 -3.40 -7.95 4.28
C LEU A 29 -4.21 -8.15 3.00
N GLY A 30 -5.06 -9.18 2.92
CA GLY A 30 -6.00 -9.38 1.83
C GLY A 30 -7.00 -8.24 1.75
N GLY A 31 -7.60 -7.88 2.88
CA GLY A 31 -8.53 -6.75 2.97
C GLY A 31 -7.87 -5.41 2.64
N PHE A 32 -6.64 -5.17 3.10
CA PHE A 32 -5.88 -3.99 2.70
C PHE A 32 -5.52 -3.98 1.22
N PHE A 33 -5.12 -5.12 0.66
CA PHE A 33 -4.80 -5.22 -0.76
C PHE A 33 -6.02 -4.83 -1.60
N ASP A 34 -7.19 -5.37 -1.26
CA ASP A 34 -8.45 -5.05 -1.92
C ASP A 34 -8.84 -3.58 -1.72
N GLY A 35 -8.90 -3.11 -0.47
CA GLY A 35 -9.30 -1.74 -0.15
C GLY A 35 -8.35 -0.65 -0.69
N ILE A 36 -7.04 -0.92 -0.74
CA ILE A 36 -6.08 0.04 -1.31
C ILE A 36 -6.10 -0.06 -2.84
N LEU A 37 -5.95 -1.26 -3.40
CA LEU A 37 -5.80 -1.41 -4.84
C LEU A 37 -7.12 -1.10 -5.56
N LEU A 38 -8.23 -1.70 -5.13
CA LEU A 38 -9.51 -1.59 -5.83
C LEU A 38 -10.31 -0.36 -5.42
N HIS A 39 -10.37 -0.01 -4.13
CA HIS A 39 -11.18 1.14 -3.71
C HIS A 39 -10.46 2.48 -3.91
N GLN A 40 -9.13 2.53 -3.72
CA GLN A 40 -8.41 3.81 -3.70
C GLN A 40 -7.59 4.05 -4.97
N VAL A 41 -6.78 3.08 -5.40
CA VAL A 41 -5.89 3.26 -6.56
C VAL A 41 -6.64 3.13 -7.87
N LEU A 42 -7.35 2.02 -8.07
CA LEU A 42 -8.11 1.76 -9.29
C LEU A 42 -9.51 2.36 -9.25
N GLN A 43 -10.05 2.60 -8.05
CA GLN A 43 -11.38 3.14 -7.81
C GLN A 43 -12.48 2.36 -8.56
N TRP A 44 -12.32 1.05 -8.69
CA TRP A 44 -13.27 0.18 -9.39
C TRP A 44 -14.57 -0.01 -8.62
N HIS A 45 -14.50 0.07 -7.28
CA HIS A 45 -15.64 0.05 -6.38
C HIS A 45 -15.25 0.54 -4.98
N HIS A 46 -16.22 1.09 -4.26
CA HIS A 46 -16.24 1.20 -2.79
C HIS A 46 -17.02 0.04 -2.16
N LEU A 47 -16.90 -0.15 -0.83
CA LEU A 47 -17.55 -1.23 -0.09
C LEU A 47 -19.07 -1.31 -0.28
N LEU A 48 -19.75 -0.16 -0.46
CA LEU A 48 -21.21 -0.08 -0.56
C LEU A 48 -21.67 0.37 -1.94
N SER A 49 -20.86 0.14 -2.99
CA SER A 49 -21.14 0.68 -4.33
C SER A 49 -22.48 0.26 -4.91
N ALA A 50 -22.94 -0.95 -4.61
CA ALA A 50 -24.19 -1.50 -5.13
C ALA A 50 -25.40 -1.25 -4.22
N VAL A 51 -25.23 -0.52 -3.11
CA VAL A 51 -26.35 -0.19 -2.21
C VAL A 51 -27.11 1.02 -2.76
N GLU A 52 -28.31 0.79 -3.29
CA GLU A 52 -29.15 1.78 -3.99
C GLU A 52 -29.91 2.72 -3.03
N SER A 53 -29.18 3.47 -2.20
CA SER A 53 -29.74 4.53 -1.36
C SER A 53 -29.00 5.83 -1.62
N SER A 54 -29.73 6.93 -1.84
CA SER A 54 -29.13 8.24 -2.12
C SER A 54 -28.21 8.73 -0.99
N ALA A 55 -28.49 8.35 0.26
CA ALA A 55 -27.63 8.66 1.39
C ALA A 55 -26.32 7.84 1.40
N VAL A 56 -26.35 6.59 0.90
CA VAL A 56 -25.18 5.71 0.84
C VAL A 56 -24.31 6.01 -0.37
N GLN A 57 -24.93 6.46 -1.47
CA GLN A 57 -24.23 6.87 -2.70
C GLN A 57 -23.51 8.22 -2.57
N ASP A 58 -23.63 8.92 -1.44
CA ASP A 58 -22.75 10.05 -1.13
C ASP A 58 -21.30 9.56 -0.99
N ILE A 59 -20.39 10.15 -1.77
CA ILE A 59 -18.98 9.79 -1.77
C ILE A 59 -18.33 9.87 -0.38
N ARG A 60 -18.79 10.77 0.50
CA ARG A 60 -18.29 10.88 1.88
C ARG A 60 -18.66 9.65 2.70
N VAL A 61 -19.84 9.08 2.45
CA VAL A 61 -20.31 7.86 3.11
C VAL A 61 -19.58 6.65 2.57
N GLN A 62 -19.34 6.58 1.25
CA GLN A 62 -18.52 5.53 0.65
C GLN A 62 -17.08 5.53 1.20
N ILE A 63 -16.43 6.70 1.24
CA ILE A 63 -15.08 6.86 1.82
C ILE A 63 -15.07 6.51 3.31
N LEU A 64 -16.11 6.89 4.06
CA LEU A 64 -16.24 6.51 5.47
C LEU A 64 -16.37 5.00 5.64
N ALA A 65 -17.22 4.35 4.84
CA ALA A 65 -17.43 2.90 4.88
C ALA A 65 -16.12 2.16 4.55
N ASP A 66 -15.39 2.61 3.54
CA ASP A 66 -14.06 2.10 3.21
C ASP A 66 -13.09 2.28 4.37
N GLY A 67 -13.04 3.47 4.99
CA GLY A 67 -12.18 3.75 6.13
C GLY A 67 -12.49 2.87 7.34
N LEU A 68 -13.78 2.62 7.62
CA LEU A 68 -14.22 1.71 8.68
C LEU A 68 -13.84 0.26 8.37
N PHE A 69 -13.96 -0.16 7.11
CA PHE A 69 -13.48 -1.46 6.65
C PHE A 69 -11.96 -1.61 6.87
N HIS A 70 -11.17 -0.61 6.51
CA HIS A 70 -9.72 -0.61 6.76
C HIS A 70 -9.41 -0.64 8.26
N ALA A 71 -10.15 0.10 9.09
CA ALA A 71 -10.01 0.05 10.54
C ALA A 71 -10.30 -1.36 11.09
N ALA A 72 -11.31 -2.05 10.58
CA ALA A 72 -11.58 -3.44 10.93
C ALA A 72 -10.42 -4.37 10.52
N MET A 73 -9.83 -4.17 9.34
CA MET A 73 -8.64 -4.92 8.90
C MET A 73 -7.42 -4.64 9.79
N TYR A 74 -7.24 -3.41 10.30
CA TYR A 74 -6.21 -3.12 11.31
C TYR A 74 -6.42 -3.90 12.60
N VAL A 75 -7.66 -4.04 13.08
CA VAL A 75 -7.96 -4.83 14.28
C VAL A 75 -7.60 -6.30 14.05
N VAL A 76 -7.96 -6.87 12.90
CA VAL A 76 -7.59 -8.24 12.52
C VAL A 76 -6.07 -8.41 12.46
N ALA A 77 -5.37 -7.51 11.79
CA ALA A 77 -3.91 -7.53 11.67
C ALA A 77 -3.22 -7.38 13.03
N ALA A 78 -3.72 -6.50 13.90
CA ALA A 78 -3.22 -6.31 15.27
C ALA A 78 -3.38 -7.60 16.10
N GLY A 79 -4.50 -8.31 15.97
CA GLY A 79 -4.69 -9.63 16.55
C GLY A 79 -3.65 -10.65 16.07
N GLY A 80 -3.37 -10.65 14.76
CA GLY A 80 -2.31 -11.47 14.15
C GLY A 80 -0.91 -11.15 14.69
N LEU A 81 -0.56 -9.86 14.77
CA LEU A 81 0.71 -9.39 15.34
C LEU A 81 0.84 -9.76 16.82
N TRP A 82 -0.23 -9.63 17.59
CA TRP A 82 -0.25 -10.01 19.01
C TRP A 82 -0.01 -11.51 19.19
N LEU A 83 -0.65 -12.36 18.38
CA LEU A 83 -0.42 -13.81 18.40
C LEU A 83 1.00 -14.17 17.97
N LEU A 84 1.55 -13.47 16.98
CA LEU A 84 2.95 -13.64 16.55
C LEU A 84 3.91 -13.30 17.70
N TRP A 85 3.70 -12.15 18.35
CA TRP A 85 4.52 -11.71 19.49
C TRP A 85 4.43 -12.69 20.68
N ARG A 86 3.25 -13.23 20.97
CA ARG A 86 3.06 -14.26 21.99
C ARG A 86 3.76 -15.57 21.60
N SER A 87 3.85 -15.87 20.30
CA SER A 87 4.48 -17.08 19.76
C SER A 87 5.95 -16.90 19.37
N ARG A 88 6.58 -15.75 19.69
CA ARG A 88 7.93 -15.38 19.23
C ARG A 88 9.03 -16.40 19.53
N ARG A 89 8.93 -17.13 20.65
CA ARG A 89 9.90 -18.18 21.00
C ARG A 89 9.83 -19.37 20.03
N ARG A 90 8.61 -19.71 19.60
CA ARG A 90 8.36 -20.76 18.60
C ARG A 90 8.69 -20.30 17.19
N PHE A 91 8.55 -19.01 16.91
CA PHE A 91 8.98 -18.44 15.63
C PHE A 91 10.50 -18.58 15.39
N ALA A 92 11.30 -18.78 16.45
CA ALA A 92 12.71 -19.07 16.33
C ALA A 92 13.03 -20.53 15.92
N GLU A 93 12.02 -21.42 15.88
CA GLU A 93 12.21 -22.81 15.47
C GLU A 93 12.36 -22.93 13.93
N PRO A 94 13.17 -23.88 13.44
CA PRO A 94 13.32 -24.11 12.00
C PRO A 94 11.97 -24.35 11.30
N GLY A 95 11.72 -23.62 10.22
CA GLY A 95 10.51 -23.75 9.39
C GLY A 95 9.28 -23.01 9.92
N ALA A 96 9.38 -22.29 11.04
CA ALA A 96 8.32 -21.45 11.57
C ALA A 96 7.99 -20.24 10.67
N ASP A 97 8.99 -19.69 9.99
CA ASP A 97 8.88 -18.66 8.95
C ASP A 97 8.04 -19.12 7.77
N ARG A 98 8.34 -20.31 7.25
CA ARG A 98 7.58 -20.94 6.16
C ARG A 98 6.15 -21.23 6.59
N LEU A 99 5.95 -21.74 7.80
CA LEU A 99 4.62 -22.01 8.34
C LEU A 99 3.82 -20.71 8.48
N LEU A 100 4.43 -19.64 8.98
CA LEU A 100 3.81 -18.33 9.10
C LEU A 100 3.39 -17.81 7.71
N PHE A 101 4.32 -17.82 6.75
CA PHE A 101 4.05 -17.35 5.39
C PHE A 101 2.99 -18.19 4.67
N ALA A 102 3.05 -19.51 4.78
CA ALA A 102 2.04 -20.41 4.23
C ALA A 102 0.64 -20.12 4.78
N ASN A 103 0.52 -19.89 6.09
CA ASN A 103 -0.75 -19.55 6.71
C ASN A 103 -1.19 -18.11 6.40
N ALA A 104 -0.26 -17.17 6.20
CA ALA A 104 -0.59 -15.84 5.68
C ALA A 104 -1.17 -15.89 4.26
N LEU A 105 -0.61 -16.69 3.36
CA LEU A 105 -1.19 -16.91 2.03
C LEU A 105 -2.61 -17.49 2.13
N ILE A 106 -2.83 -18.47 3.01
CA ILE A 106 -4.17 -19.03 3.23
C ILE A 106 -5.13 -17.95 3.75
N GLY A 107 -4.73 -17.16 4.75
CA GLY A 107 -5.55 -16.07 5.27
C GLY A 107 -5.91 -15.03 4.20
N PHE A 108 -4.93 -14.62 3.39
CA PHE A 108 -5.11 -13.69 2.29
C PHE A 108 -6.14 -14.20 1.29
N GLY A 109 -6.01 -15.45 0.84
CA GLY A 109 -6.97 -15.99 -0.12
C GLY A 109 -8.34 -16.27 0.49
N VAL A 110 -8.42 -16.61 1.78
CA VAL A 110 -9.71 -16.75 2.49
C VAL A 110 -10.46 -15.42 2.52
N TRP A 111 -9.79 -14.28 2.74
CA TRP A 111 -10.42 -12.96 2.62
C TRP A 111 -11.12 -12.80 1.26
N HIS A 112 -10.40 -13.02 0.15
CA HIS A 112 -10.94 -12.85 -1.20
C HIS A 112 -12.07 -13.84 -1.53
N ILE A 113 -12.03 -15.05 -0.96
CA ILE A 113 -13.13 -16.00 -1.07
C ILE A 113 -14.36 -15.49 -0.32
N LEU A 114 -14.18 -14.99 0.90
CA LEU A 114 -15.27 -14.45 1.70
C LEU A 114 -15.86 -13.20 1.04
N ASP A 115 -15.05 -12.29 0.55
CA ASP A 115 -15.54 -11.10 -0.12
C ASP A 115 -16.30 -11.45 -1.42
N GLY A 116 -15.72 -12.33 -2.25
CA GLY A 116 -16.37 -12.81 -3.47
C GLY A 116 -17.71 -13.51 -3.21
N VAL A 117 -17.79 -14.38 -2.20
CA VAL A 117 -19.03 -15.13 -1.91
C VAL A 117 -20.01 -14.28 -1.14
N LEU A 118 -19.59 -13.69 -0.02
CA LEU A 118 -20.46 -12.97 0.89
C LEU A 118 -20.81 -11.59 0.34
N SER A 119 -19.82 -10.75 0.05
CA SER A 119 -20.06 -9.36 -0.35
C SER A 119 -20.62 -9.27 -1.78
N HIS A 120 -20.04 -9.98 -2.74
CA HIS A 120 -20.45 -9.83 -4.14
C HIS A 120 -21.68 -10.64 -4.52
N TRP A 121 -21.81 -11.88 -4.03
CA TRP A 121 -22.83 -12.81 -4.53
C TRP A 121 -24.01 -12.97 -3.59
N ILE A 122 -23.79 -13.06 -2.27
CA ILE A 122 -24.87 -13.23 -1.29
C ILE A 122 -25.49 -11.88 -0.93
N LEU A 123 -24.68 -10.92 -0.50
CA LEU A 123 -25.14 -9.59 -0.07
C LEU A 123 -25.31 -8.65 -1.25
N GLY A 124 -24.50 -8.82 -2.30
CA GLY A 124 -24.52 -7.96 -3.49
C GLY A 124 -24.24 -6.50 -3.18
N ILE A 125 -23.38 -6.21 -2.19
CA ILE A 125 -23.11 -4.83 -1.72
C ILE A 125 -22.08 -4.09 -2.60
N HIS A 126 -21.27 -4.84 -3.36
CA HIS A 126 -20.38 -4.35 -4.41
C HIS A 126 -20.02 -5.50 -5.36
N ARG A 127 -19.35 -5.21 -6.48
CA ARG A 127 -18.73 -6.18 -7.40
C ARG A 127 -17.28 -5.76 -7.62
N ILE A 128 -16.41 -6.66 -8.07
CA ILE A 128 -14.99 -6.34 -8.32
C ILE A 128 -14.82 -5.12 -9.21
N ARG A 129 -15.63 -5.04 -10.27
CA ARG A 129 -15.56 -3.96 -11.24
C ARG A 129 -16.95 -3.52 -11.66
N MET A 130 -17.42 -2.42 -11.07
CA MET A 130 -18.80 -1.92 -11.22
C MET A 130 -19.09 -1.39 -12.62
N ASP A 131 -18.09 -0.80 -13.29
CA ASP A 131 -18.20 -0.19 -14.63
C ASP A 131 -18.10 -1.20 -15.79
N SER A 132 -17.93 -2.48 -15.50
CA SER A 132 -17.74 -3.51 -16.52
C SER A 132 -19.07 -3.98 -17.13
N ALA A 133 -19.09 -4.21 -18.45
CA ALA A 133 -20.21 -4.88 -19.12
C ALA A 133 -20.39 -6.36 -18.68
N THR A 134 -19.35 -6.96 -18.08
CA THR A 134 -19.37 -8.34 -17.58
C THR A 134 -18.81 -8.42 -16.14
N PRO A 135 -19.53 -7.94 -15.11
CA PRO A 135 -19.03 -7.93 -13.73
C PRO A 135 -18.72 -9.32 -13.19
N LEU A 136 -19.52 -10.33 -13.55
CA LEU A 136 -19.31 -11.72 -13.11
C LEU A 136 -17.96 -12.30 -13.57
N LEU A 137 -17.47 -11.92 -14.75
CA LEU A 137 -16.16 -12.38 -15.23
C LEU A 137 -15.05 -11.89 -14.30
N TRP A 138 -15.10 -10.62 -13.89
CA TRP A 138 -14.10 -10.03 -13.00
C TRP A 138 -14.16 -10.63 -11.61
N ASP A 139 -15.36 -10.86 -11.09
CA ASP A 139 -15.54 -11.56 -9.81
C ASP A 139 -14.94 -12.96 -9.82
N LEU A 140 -15.22 -13.77 -10.86
CA LEU A 140 -14.69 -15.12 -10.98
C LEU A 140 -13.17 -15.10 -11.14
N LEU A 141 -12.63 -14.17 -11.94
CA LEU A 141 -11.19 -14.03 -12.12
C LEU A 141 -10.50 -13.69 -10.79
N TRP A 142 -11.01 -12.69 -10.07
CA TRP A 142 -10.45 -12.27 -8.79
C TRP A 142 -10.56 -13.36 -7.73
N PHE A 143 -11.72 -14.02 -7.63
CA PHE A 143 -11.97 -15.15 -6.74
C PHE A 143 -11.02 -16.32 -7.00
N VAL A 144 -10.79 -16.67 -8.27
CA VAL A 144 -9.89 -17.78 -8.62
C VAL A 144 -8.42 -17.40 -8.39
N VAL A 145 -7.99 -16.23 -8.85
CA VAL A 145 -6.58 -15.82 -8.80
C VAL A 145 -6.15 -15.49 -7.39
N PHE A 146 -6.87 -14.63 -6.67
CA PHE A 146 -6.49 -14.17 -5.33
C PHE A 146 -7.08 -15.01 -4.21
N GLY A 147 -8.24 -15.63 -4.43
CA GLY A 147 -8.85 -16.56 -3.47
C GLY A 147 -8.28 -17.98 -3.58
N VAL A 148 -8.75 -18.73 -4.57
CA VAL A 148 -8.48 -20.17 -4.68
C VAL A 148 -7.01 -20.48 -4.91
N ALA A 149 -6.36 -19.81 -5.87
CA ALA A 149 -4.97 -20.12 -6.22
C ALA A 149 -4.00 -19.76 -5.09
N VAL A 150 -4.22 -18.65 -4.38
CA VAL A 150 -3.39 -18.25 -3.23
C VAL A 150 -3.59 -19.20 -2.05
N VAL A 151 -4.83 -19.60 -1.73
CA VAL A 151 -5.09 -20.63 -0.71
C VAL A 151 -4.39 -21.95 -1.08
N ALA A 152 -4.50 -22.39 -2.33
CA ALA A 152 -3.86 -23.61 -2.80
C ALA A 152 -2.32 -23.52 -2.72
N ALA A 153 -1.73 -22.35 -3.05
CA ALA A 153 -0.31 -22.09 -2.91
C ALA A 153 0.14 -22.17 -1.45
N GLY A 154 -0.58 -21.50 -0.53
CA GLY A 154 -0.31 -21.57 0.91
C GLY A 154 -0.46 -23.00 1.46
N TRP A 155 -1.49 -23.73 1.04
CA TRP A 155 -1.70 -25.13 1.44
C TRP A 155 -0.59 -26.07 0.94
N ARG A 156 -0.15 -25.93 -0.32
CA ARG A 156 1.00 -26.68 -0.86
C ARG A 156 2.27 -26.31 -0.12
N LEU A 157 2.51 -25.02 0.08
CA LEU A 157 3.67 -24.53 0.82
C LEU A 157 3.67 -25.05 2.25
N ARG A 158 2.52 -25.25 2.90
CA ARG A 158 2.45 -25.82 4.24
C ARG A 158 2.81 -27.31 4.29
N ARG A 159 2.45 -28.06 3.24
CA ARG A 159 2.64 -29.52 3.16
C ARG A 159 4.03 -29.96 2.67
N GLY A 160 4.77 -29.11 1.95
CA GLY A 160 6.13 -29.45 1.51
C GLY A 160 7.05 -29.80 2.69
N GLY A 161 7.92 -30.80 2.55
CA GLY A 161 8.90 -31.16 3.57
C GLY A 161 10.27 -30.58 3.23
N GLY A 162 10.70 -29.55 3.96
CA GLY A 162 12.10 -29.11 4.08
C GLY A 162 12.76 -28.41 2.87
N GLY A 163 13.59 -27.40 3.16
CA GLY A 163 14.67 -26.93 2.30
C GLY A 163 14.37 -25.74 1.39
N GLY A 164 14.48 -24.51 1.90
CA GLY A 164 14.39 -23.31 1.06
C GLY A 164 14.65 -22.00 1.81
N GLY A 165 15.92 -21.77 2.16
CA GLY A 165 16.56 -20.53 2.67
C GLY A 165 15.69 -19.31 3.03
N GLY A 166 15.34 -19.20 4.31
CA GLY A 166 14.66 -18.05 4.94
C GLY A 166 15.46 -16.73 5.01
N ARG A 167 16.37 -16.48 4.06
CA ARG A 167 17.10 -15.21 3.92
C ARG A 167 16.84 -14.48 2.60
N ALA A 168 16.37 -15.17 1.57
CA ALA A 168 16.13 -14.55 0.27
C ALA A 168 14.92 -13.62 0.27
N ALA A 169 13.82 -13.99 0.95
CA ALA A 169 12.59 -13.19 1.00
C ALA A 169 12.76 -11.83 1.72
N PRO A 170 13.34 -11.74 2.93
CA PRO A 170 13.55 -10.44 3.58
C PRO A 170 14.59 -9.58 2.85
N VAL A 171 15.60 -10.18 2.23
CA VAL A 171 16.58 -9.45 1.41
C VAL A 171 15.93 -8.94 0.13
N ALA A 172 15.13 -9.75 -0.56
CA ALA A 172 14.39 -9.33 -1.75
C ALA A 172 13.36 -8.25 -1.42
N LEU A 173 12.67 -8.35 -0.28
CA LEU A 173 11.74 -7.31 0.19
C LEU A 173 12.48 -6.03 0.56
N ALA A 174 13.59 -6.12 1.29
CA ALA A 174 14.43 -4.96 1.61
C ALA A 174 14.96 -4.30 0.34
N LEU A 175 15.44 -5.07 -0.63
CA LEU A 175 15.88 -4.57 -1.93
C LEU A 175 14.71 -3.93 -2.71
N ALA A 176 13.54 -4.56 -2.74
CA ALA A 176 12.36 -4.01 -3.40
C ALA A 176 11.94 -2.68 -2.78
N VAL A 177 11.94 -2.55 -1.45
CA VAL A 177 11.64 -1.30 -0.75
C VAL A 177 12.72 -0.23 -1.03
N LEU A 178 13.99 -0.63 -0.97
CA LEU A 178 15.12 0.26 -1.25
C LEU A 178 15.19 0.70 -2.71
N ILE A 179 14.62 -0.05 -3.66
CA ILE A 179 14.55 0.29 -5.07
C ILE A 179 13.28 1.09 -5.39
N ALA A 180 12.13 0.71 -4.81
CA ALA A 180 10.85 1.35 -5.08
C ALA A 180 10.83 2.83 -4.69
N GLY A 181 11.46 3.20 -3.56
CA GLY A 181 11.59 4.60 -3.15
C GLY A 181 12.30 5.47 -4.18
N PRO A 182 13.54 5.14 -4.59
CA PRO A 182 14.25 5.83 -5.66
C PRO A 182 13.50 5.83 -7.00
N VAL A 183 12.89 4.69 -7.38
CA VAL A 183 12.12 4.60 -8.64
C VAL A 183 10.90 5.50 -8.61
N ALA A 184 10.18 5.58 -7.49
CA ALA A 184 9.04 6.49 -7.32
C ALA A 184 9.47 7.96 -7.26
N ALA A 185 10.70 8.22 -6.83
CA ALA A 185 11.31 9.56 -6.85
C ALA A 185 11.86 9.95 -8.23
N LEU A 186 11.86 9.04 -9.22
CA LEU A 186 12.24 9.39 -10.58
C LEU A 186 11.18 10.32 -11.19
N PRO A 187 11.61 11.32 -11.97
CA PRO A 187 10.70 12.20 -12.67
C PRO A 187 9.88 11.42 -13.71
N PRO A 188 8.60 11.76 -13.89
CA PRO A 188 7.80 11.20 -14.96
C PRO A 188 8.39 11.59 -16.33
N PRO A 189 8.43 10.67 -17.31
CA PRO A 189 8.95 10.97 -18.63
C PRO A 189 8.11 12.04 -19.33
N GLY A 190 8.77 13.02 -19.96
CA GLY A 190 8.10 14.07 -20.75
C GLY A 190 7.57 15.25 -19.93
N VAL A 191 7.88 15.36 -18.64
CA VAL A 191 7.56 16.55 -17.83
C VAL A 191 8.72 17.54 -17.87
N THR A 192 8.45 18.75 -18.38
CA THR A 192 9.44 19.84 -18.52
C THR A 192 9.34 20.88 -17.41
N THR A 193 8.24 20.87 -16.66
CA THR A 193 8.01 21.74 -15.50
C THR A 193 8.64 21.14 -14.25
N VAL A 194 9.42 21.94 -13.53
CA VAL A 194 10.05 21.57 -12.27
C VAL A 194 9.62 22.52 -11.16
N MET A 195 9.43 21.97 -9.97
CA MET A 195 9.23 22.73 -8.74
C MET A 195 10.57 23.11 -8.13
N VAL A 196 10.77 24.39 -7.87
CA VAL A 196 12.03 24.97 -7.40
C VAL A 196 11.80 25.76 -6.13
N LEU A 197 12.50 25.36 -5.06
CA LEU A 197 12.54 26.09 -3.81
C LEU A 197 13.81 26.94 -3.78
N PHE A 198 13.70 28.25 -3.67
CA PHE A 198 14.83 29.17 -3.56
C PHE A 198 15.21 29.45 -2.10
N LYS A 199 16.45 29.92 -1.89
CA LYS A 199 16.94 30.33 -0.56
C LYS A 199 16.03 31.42 0.05
N PRO A 200 15.78 31.38 1.37
CA PRO A 200 15.12 32.49 2.05
C PRO A 200 15.86 33.81 1.79
N GLY A 201 15.12 34.85 1.42
CA GLY A 201 15.68 36.16 1.06
C GLY A 201 16.01 36.35 -0.43
N THR A 202 15.84 35.32 -1.27
CA THR A 202 15.89 35.49 -2.74
C THR A 202 14.71 36.35 -3.20
N THR A 203 14.97 37.44 -3.92
CA THR A 203 13.90 38.33 -4.39
C THR A 203 13.29 37.81 -5.69
N ALA A 204 12.04 38.19 -5.99
CA ALA A 204 11.40 37.80 -7.25
C ALA A 204 12.23 38.20 -8.50
N PRO A 205 12.85 39.41 -8.57
CA PRO A 205 13.79 39.74 -9.64
C PRO A 205 14.97 38.76 -9.78
N ASP A 206 15.54 38.29 -8.67
CA ASP A 206 16.63 37.30 -8.70
C ASP A 206 16.15 35.98 -9.28
N VAL A 207 14.94 35.54 -8.92
CA VAL A 207 14.33 34.32 -9.47
C VAL A 207 14.03 34.48 -10.96
N PHE A 208 13.49 35.62 -11.40
CA PHE A 208 13.26 35.86 -12.82
C PHE A 208 14.58 35.88 -13.62
N ALA A 209 15.64 36.46 -13.05
CA ALA A 209 16.97 36.41 -13.66
C ALA A 209 17.53 34.98 -13.73
N ALA A 210 17.30 34.16 -12.70
CA ALA A 210 17.65 32.75 -12.68
C ALA A 210 16.90 31.94 -13.76
N VAL A 211 15.61 32.18 -13.90
CA VAL A 211 14.74 31.54 -14.90
C VAL A 211 15.19 31.92 -16.31
N ALA A 212 15.45 33.21 -16.56
CA ALA A 212 15.95 33.68 -17.86
C ALA A 212 17.34 33.12 -18.19
N ALA A 213 18.22 32.96 -17.20
CA ALA A 213 19.57 32.40 -17.40
C ALA A 213 19.58 30.92 -17.82
N VAL A 214 18.47 30.20 -17.64
CA VAL A 214 18.30 28.80 -18.04
C VAL A 214 17.30 28.64 -19.18
N ASP A 215 16.96 29.74 -19.87
CA ASP A 215 15.93 29.79 -20.93
C ASP A 215 14.58 29.19 -20.49
N GLY A 216 14.27 29.28 -19.19
CA GLY A 216 13.06 28.76 -18.60
C GLY A 216 11.88 29.74 -18.65
N ARG A 217 10.69 29.24 -18.33
CA ARG A 217 9.45 30.01 -18.20
C ARG A 217 8.82 29.77 -16.85
N THR A 218 8.50 30.84 -16.13
CA THR A 218 7.70 30.73 -14.92
C THR A 218 6.27 30.31 -15.25
N VAL A 219 5.83 29.21 -14.66
CA VAL A 219 4.45 28.71 -14.76
C VAL A 219 3.61 29.21 -13.58
N TRP A 220 4.17 29.14 -12.38
CA TRP A 220 3.47 29.47 -11.14
C TRP A 220 4.44 29.86 -10.02
N GLN A 221 3.94 30.61 -9.04
CA GLN A 221 4.66 31.00 -7.83
C GLN A 221 3.72 30.89 -6.62
N ASP A 222 4.25 30.42 -5.50
CA ASP A 222 3.54 30.44 -4.23
C ASP A 222 3.45 31.86 -3.61
N PRO A 223 2.49 32.14 -2.71
CA PRO A 223 2.36 33.45 -2.07
C PRO A 223 3.58 33.92 -1.26
N SER A 224 4.40 33.00 -0.74
CA SER A 224 5.65 33.34 -0.04
C SER A 224 6.79 33.74 -0.97
N GLY A 225 6.69 33.40 -2.26
CA GLY A 225 7.70 33.66 -3.28
C GLY A 225 8.97 32.82 -3.17
N GLN A 226 8.94 31.74 -2.38
CA GLN A 226 10.07 30.83 -2.23
C GLN A 226 9.95 29.62 -3.15
N LEU A 227 8.72 29.18 -3.46
CA LEU A 227 8.43 28.03 -4.28
C LEU A 227 7.87 28.46 -5.63
N TRP A 228 8.50 27.97 -6.70
CA TRP A 228 8.20 28.32 -8.08
C TRP A 228 8.05 27.08 -8.92
N ALA A 229 7.11 27.09 -9.87
CA ALA A 229 7.04 26.13 -10.96
C ALA A 229 7.68 26.75 -12.21
N ILE A 230 8.71 26.11 -12.74
CA ILE A 230 9.50 26.62 -13.87
C ILE A 230 9.51 25.55 -14.97
N ASP A 231 9.05 25.90 -16.16
CA ASP A 231 9.11 25.07 -17.37
C ASP A 231 10.46 25.30 -18.07
N LEU A 232 11.25 24.25 -18.19
CA LEU A 232 12.60 24.30 -18.76
C LEU A 232 12.66 23.82 -20.21
N GLY A 233 11.53 23.36 -20.78
CA GLY A 233 11.49 22.68 -22.07
C GLY A 233 12.21 21.32 -22.08
N GLU A 234 12.18 20.62 -23.22
CA GLU A 234 12.69 19.24 -23.34
C GLU A 234 14.22 19.12 -23.19
N GLN A 235 14.95 20.19 -23.49
CA GLN A 235 16.42 20.22 -23.44
C GLN A 235 16.97 20.98 -22.23
N GLY A 236 16.09 21.46 -21.35
CA GLY A 236 16.47 22.27 -20.20
C GLY A 236 17.26 21.49 -19.16
N ASN A 237 18.24 22.14 -18.53
CA ASN A 237 19.05 21.54 -17.48
C ASN A 237 18.59 22.01 -16.08
N PRO A 238 17.78 21.24 -15.35
CA PRO A 238 17.27 21.62 -14.03
C PRO A 238 18.36 21.85 -12.99
N THR A 239 19.53 21.22 -13.14
CA THR A 239 20.64 21.40 -12.19
C THR A 239 21.30 22.77 -12.30
N ALA A 240 21.12 23.50 -13.41
CA ALA A 240 21.67 24.84 -13.59
C ALA A 240 21.09 25.84 -12.57
N LEU A 241 19.83 25.65 -12.16
CA LEU A 241 19.13 26.50 -11.19
C LEU A 241 19.81 26.54 -9.81
N TYR A 242 20.55 25.50 -9.42
CA TYR A 242 21.33 25.49 -8.18
C TYR A 242 22.41 26.58 -8.16
N ARG A 243 22.97 26.95 -9.31
CA ARG A 243 23.94 28.05 -9.43
C ARG A 243 23.30 29.42 -9.19
N HIS A 244 21.96 29.49 -9.28
CA HIS A 244 21.17 30.70 -9.14
C HIS A 244 20.37 30.73 -7.84
N GLY A 245 20.79 29.98 -6.82
CA GLY A 245 20.22 30.07 -5.48
C GLY A 245 19.04 29.14 -5.21
N ALA A 246 18.75 28.18 -6.10
CA ALA A 246 17.86 27.08 -5.78
C ALA A 246 18.43 26.23 -4.63
N LEU A 247 17.57 25.82 -3.70
CA LEU A 247 17.83 24.86 -2.63
C LEU A 247 17.35 23.46 -3.00
N LEU A 248 16.22 23.37 -3.70
CA LEU A 248 15.63 22.11 -4.16
C LEU A 248 15.05 22.30 -5.56
N VAL A 249 15.24 21.30 -6.42
CA VAL A 249 14.64 21.22 -7.75
C VAL A 249 14.05 19.80 -7.87
N SER A 250 12.73 19.70 -8.04
CA SER A 250 11.99 18.43 -7.94
C SER A 250 12.50 17.34 -8.89
N ASN A 251 12.92 17.71 -10.09
CA ASN A 251 13.41 16.82 -11.14
C ASN A 251 14.94 16.57 -11.06
N THR A 252 15.49 16.41 -9.85
CA THR A 252 16.92 16.12 -9.63
C THR A 252 17.09 14.97 -8.64
N LEU A 253 18.30 14.39 -8.53
CA LEU A 253 18.61 13.18 -7.75
C LEU A 253 18.25 13.20 -6.25
N LEU A 254 17.83 14.35 -5.70
CA LEU A 254 17.30 14.44 -4.35
C LEU A 254 15.80 14.06 -4.39
N PRO A 255 15.27 13.35 -3.36
CA PRO A 255 13.98 12.66 -3.42
C PRO A 255 12.78 13.61 -3.30
N THR A 256 12.68 14.58 -4.20
CA THR A 256 11.61 15.59 -4.29
C THR A 256 10.76 15.43 -5.55
N GLY A 257 11.06 14.47 -6.43
CA GLY A 257 10.32 14.18 -7.67
C GLY A 257 8.86 13.75 -7.46
N CYS A 258 8.49 13.33 -6.24
CA CYS A 258 7.09 13.04 -5.89
C CYS A 258 6.16 14.26 -6.05
N LEU A 259 6.72 15.48 -6.00
CA LEU A 259 5.95 16.72 -6.18
C LEU A 259 5.51 16.93 -7.64
N ASP A 260 6.25 16.38 -8.61
CA ASP A 260 5.95 16.54 -10.04
C ASP A 260 4.79 15.65 -10.53
N TRP A 261 4.37 14.69 -9.70
CA TRP A 261 3.22 13.82 -9.98
C TRP A 261 1.87 14.50 -9.70
N PHE A 262 1.85 15.64 -8.98
CA PHE A 262 0.63 16.40 -8.72
C PHE A 262 0.41 17.44 -9.83
N ARG A 263 -0.54 17.18 -10.72
CA ARG A 263 -1.04 18.18 -11.67
C ARG A 263 -2.05 19.08 -10.95
N THR A 264 -1.76 20.37 -10.86
CA THR A 264 -2.72 21.45 -10.55
C THR A 264 -3.26 22.04 -11.84
#